data_AF-A0A965D3K9-F1
#
_entry.id   AF-A0A965D3K9-F1
#
_cell.length_a   1.000
_cell.length_b   1.000
_cell.length_c   1.000
_cell.angle_alpha   90.00
_cell.angle_beta   90.00
_cell.angle_gamma   90.00
#
_symmetry.space_group_name_H-M   'P 1'
#
loop_
_entity.id
_entity.type
_entity.pdbx_description
1 polymer ?
#
loop_
_entity_poly.entity_id
_entity_poly.type
_entity_poly.pdbx_seq_one_letter_code
_entity_poly.pdbx_strand_id
1 'polypeptide(L)'
;MASNSKPMTRIFSWILLGFLFLGLAGFGAANLGGSVQSIGAVGDRDIPVTTYARALQNELRATEAQFGQQLSMQQAQAFGITNRVLSRVVIETALDSEAERIALSVDDAAVAKDLNNIQAFKGPDGQFSRENYRFSLKN
;
A
#
# COMPACT_ATOMS: atom_id res chain seq x y z
N MET A 1 66.06 -23.17 -6.39
CA MET A 1 65.25 -23.98 -5.44
C MET A 1 63.91 -23.27 -5.28
N ALA A 2 62.81 -23.84 -5.81
CA ALA A 2 61.48 -23.20 -5.78
C ALA A 2 60.69 -23.69 -4.57
N SER A 3 60.43 -22.81 -3.60
CA SER A 3 59.63 -23.11 -2.41
C SER A 3 58.13 -23.13 -2.75
N ASN A 4 57.51 -24.31 -2.65
CA ASN A 4 56.08 -24.54 -2.86
C ASN A 4 55.31 -24.25 -1.56
N SER A 5 54.91 -23.00 -1.32
CA SER A 5 53.99 -22.63 -0.23
C SER A 5 52.53 -22.63 -0.71
N LYS A 6 51.95 -23.81 -0.98
CA LYS A 6 50.59 -23.93 -1.56
C LYS A 6 49.45 -24.49 -0.68
N PRO A 7 49.61 -24.96 0.58
CA PRO A 7 48.44 -25.37 1.38
C PRO A 7 47.87 -24.25 2.27
N MET A 8 48.71 -23.40 2.88
CA MET A 8 48.26 -22.47 3.93
C MET A 8 47.42 -21.30 3.39
N THR A 9 47.82 -20.71 2.26
CA THR A 9 47.06 -19.62 1.62
C THR A 9 45.70 -20.09 1.10
N ARG A 10 45.60 -21.33 0.61
CA ARG A 10 44.33 -21.90 0.13
C ARG A 10 43.33 -22.12 1.27
N ILE A 11 43.81 -22.63 2.40
CA ILE A 11 42.99 -22.82 3.61
C ILE A 11 42.51 -21.48 4.15
N PHE A 12 43.39 -20.48 4.22
CA PHE A 12 43.01 -19.13 4.64
C PHE A 12 41.96 -18.50 3.72
N SER A 13 42.12 -18.60 2.40
CA SER A 13 41.10 -18.12 1.44
C SER A 13 39.77 -18.84 1.58
N TRP A 14 39.78 -20.16 1.85
CA TRP A 14 38.55 -20.93 2.08
C TRP A 14 37.84 -20.54 3.39
N ILE A 15 38.58 -20.29 4.47
CA ILE A 15 38.03 -19.80 5.74
C ILE A 15 37.44 -18.39 5.55
N LEU A 16 38.15 -17.50 4.87
CA LEU A 16 37.67 -16.15 4.57
C LEU A 16 36.39 -16.19 3.73
N LEU A 17 36.35 -17.06 2.70
CA LEU A 17 35.17 -17.25 1.86
C LEU A 17 33.99 -17.82 2.67
N GLY A 18 34.25 -18.76 3.58
CA GLY A 18 33.25 -19.31 4.49
C GLY A 18 32.66 -18.26 5.43
N PHE A 19 33.52 -17.42 6.04
CA PHE A 19 33.08 -16.29 6.87
C PHE A 19 32.34 -15.22 6.06
N LEU A 20 32.76 -14.96 4.82
CA LEU A 20 32.06 -14.04 3.92
C LEU A 20 30.66 -14.56 3.59
N PHE A 21 30.52 -15.85 3.26
CA PHE A 21 29.22 -16.48 3.06
C PHE A 21 28.37 -16.46 4.33
N LEU A 22 28.95 -16.72 5.51
CA LEU A 22 28.23 -16.63 6.78
C LEU A 22 27.73 -15.21 7.07
N GLY A 23 28.59 -14.22 6.87
CA GLY A 23 28.27 -12.80 7.08
C GLY A 23 27.26 -12.27 6.08
N LEU A 24 27.38 -12.65 4.81
CA LEU A 24 26.46 -12.23 3.75
C LEU A 24 25.12 -12.97 3.83
N ALA A 25 25.10 -14.25 4.22
CA ALA A 25 23.86 -14.99 4.45
C ALA A 25 23.06 -14.40 5.62
N GLY A 26 23.74 -13.83 6.63
CA GLY A 26 23.10 -13.08 7.72
C GLY A 26 22.49 -11.74 7.29
N PHE A 27 22.93 -11.16 6.17
CA PHE A 27 22.46 -9.87 5.65
C PHE A 27 21.60 -9.98 4.37
N GLY A 28 21.56 -11.13 3.70
CA GLY A 28 21.12 -11.24 2.30
C GLY A 28 19.78 -11.95 2.03
N ALA A 29 19.11 -12.49 3.05
CA ALA A 29 17.82 -13.19 2.89
C ALA A 29 16.59 -12.36 3.31
N ALA A 30 16.78 -11.15 3.85
CA ALA A 30 15.67 -10.28 4.23
C ALA A 30 15.83 -8.90 3.57
N ASN A 31 15.22 -8.76 2.39
CA ASN A 31 14.72 -7.48 1.89
C ASN A 31 15.73 -6.33 1.71
N LEU A 32 16.81 -6.55 0.94
CA LEU A 32 17.74 -5.48 0.51
C LEU A 32 17.16 -4.49 -0.52
N GLY A 33 15.83 -4.40 -0.65
CA GLY A 33 15.11 -3.47 -1.53
C GLY A 33 13.88 -2.82 -0.87
N GLY A 34 13.81 -2.82 0.46
CA GLY A 34 12.62 -2.42 1.22
C GLY A 34 12.34 -0.92 1.18
N SER A 35 11.70 -0.44 0.11
CA SER A 35 10.81 0.71 0.26
C SER A 35 9.75 0.31 1.30
N VAL A 36 9.59 1.10 2.36
CA VAL A 36 8.49 0.92 3.32
C VAL A 36 7.19 1.18 2.55
N GLN A 37 6.56 0.11 2.08
CA GLN A 37 5.33 0.17 1.30
C GLN A 37 4.08 0.07 2.17
N SER A 38 4.22 -0.35 3.43
CA SER A 38 3.14 -0.59 4.37
C SER A 38 3.37 0.14 5.70
N ILE A 39 2.29 0.64 6.32
CA ILE A 39 2.32 1.25 7.66
C ILE A 39 1.97 0.24 8.77
N GLY A 40 1.61 -0.98 8.41
CA GLY A 40 1.20 -2.05 9.33
C GLY A 40 0.32 -3.08 8.63
N ALA A 41 -0.12 -4.09 9.37
CA ALA A 41 -1.03 -5.11 8.86
C ALA A 41 -2.17 -5.36 9.85
N VAL A 42 -3.32 -5.79 9.32
CA VAL A 42 -4.47 -6.24 10.09
C VAL A 42 -4.85 -7.64 9.61
N GLY A 43 -4.68 -8.64 10.48
CA GLY A 43 -4.79 -10.03 10.08
C GLY A 43 -3.75 -10.36 9.00
N ASP A 44 -4.23 -10.87 7.87
CA ASP A 44 -3.39 -11.24 6.71
C ASP A 44 -3.27 -10.10 5.68
N ARG A 45 -3.82 -8.91 5.96
CA ARG A 45 -3.89 -7.79 5.02
C ARG A 45 -2.99 -6.63 5.44
N ASP A 46 -2.02 -6.31 4.58
CA ASP A 46 -1.17 -5.13 4.74
C ASP A 46 -1.96 -3.83 4.51
N ILE A 47 -1.58 -2.76 5.21
CA ILE A 47 -2.08 -1.40 4.99
C ILE A 47 -1.03 -0.61 4.21
N PRO A 48 -1.21 -0.40 2.89
CA PRO A 48 -0.26 0.37 2.10
C PRO A 48 -0.14 1.81 2.58
N VAL A 49 1.07 2.36 2.53
CA VAL A 49 1.32 3.80 2.81
C VAL A 49 0.46 4.68 1.90
N THR A 50 0.25 4.26 0.65
CA THR A 50 -0.59 4.98 -0.33
C THR A 50 -2.07 5.00 0.05
N THR A 51 -2.56 3.99 0.77
CA THR A 51 -3.95 3.94 1.26
C THR A 51 -4.14 4.98 2.35
N TYR A 52 -3.25 5.00 3.34
CA TYR A 52 -3.28 6.01 4.40
C TYR A 52 -3.10 7.43 3.85
N ALA A 53 -2.13 7.64 2.95
CA ALA A 53 -1.88 8.95 2.36
C ALA A 53 -3.09 9.49 1.59
N ARG A 54 -3.77 8.64 0.80
CA ARG A 54 -5.00 9.00 0.08
C ARG A 54 -6.15 9.32 1.05
N ALA A 55 -6.35 8.47 2.07
CA ALA A 55 -7.38 8.69 3.08
C ALA A 55 -7.18 9.99 3.84
N LEU A 56 -5.93 10.33 4.17
CA LEU A 56 -5.58 11.58 4.83
C LEU A 56 -5.83 12.79 3.94
N GLN A 57 -5.42 12.71 2.67
CA GLN A 57 -5.65 13.80 1.73
C GLN A 57 -7.14 14.05 1.46
N ASN A 58 -7.96 12.98 1.40
CA ASN A 58 -9.41 13.09 1.32
C ASN A 58 -10.00 13.80 2.55
N GLU A 59 -9.57 13.41 3.75
CA GLU A 59 -10.03 14.02 5.00
C GLU A 59 -9.65 15.50 5.09
N LEU A 60 -8.43 15.85 4.68
CA LEU A 60 -7.98 17.24 4.61
C LEU A 60 -8.89 18.03 3.66
N ARG A 61 -9.07 17.59 2.41
CA ARG A 61 -9.98 18.27 1.46
C ARG A 61 -11.40 18.45 2.00
N ALA A 62 -11.95 17.42 2.66
CA ALA A 62 -13.27 17.49 3.26
C ALA A 62 -13.33 18.52 4.41
N THR A 63 -12.27 18.59 5.21
CA THR A 63 -12.13 19.56 6.29
C THR A 63 -11.95 20.97 5.74
N GLU A 64 -11.13 21.15 4.71
CA GLU A 64 -10.93 22.42 4.01
C GLU A 64 -12.24 22.98 3.44
N ALA A 65 -13.09 22.12 2.89
CA ALA A 65 -14.42 22.52 2.40
C ALA A 65 -15.35 23.00 3.54
N GLN A 66 -15.17 22.53 4.77
CA GLN A 66 -15.96 22.95 5.94
C GLN A 66 -15.44 24.25 6.56
N PHE A 67 -14.12 24.38 6.70
CA PHE A 67 -13.49 25.53 7.36
C PHE A 67 -13.17 26.68 6.41
N GLY A 68 -13.22 26.46 5.09
CA GLY A 68 -12.92 27.47 4.08
C GLY A 68 -11.44 27.84 3.96
N GLN A 69 -10.55 27.09 4.61
CA GLN A 69 -9.10 27.32 4.61
C GLN A 69 -8.35 25.98 4.53
N GLN A 70 -7.19 26.01 3.85
CA GLN A 70 -6.24 24.89 3.81
C GLN A 70 -5.58 24.65 5.18
N LEU A 71 -5.59 23.40 5.62
CA LEU A 71 -4.96 22.99 6.88
C LEU A 71 -3.54 22.48 6.63
N SER A 72 -2.59 22.95 7.42
CA SER A 72 -1.24 22.39 7.41
C SER A 72 -1.20 21.01 8.06
N MET A 73 -0.19 20.22 7.72
CA MET A 73 0.01 18.90 8.34
C MET A 73 0.17 18.98 9.86
N GLN A 74 0.84 20.03 10.35
CA GLN A 74 1.01 20.24 11.79
C GLN A 74 -0.33 20.54 12.47
N GLN A 75 -1.18 21.35 11.83
CA GLN A 75 -2.53 21.63 12.34
C GLN A 75 -3.40 20.37 12.32
N ALA A 76 -3.34 19.59 11.25
CA ALA A 76 -4.07 18.33 11.14
C ALA A 76 -3.69 17.35 12.25
N GLN A 77 -2.40 17.27 12.59
CA GLN A 77 -1.94 16.46 13.71
C GLN A 77 -2.42 17.03 15.06
N ALA A 78 -2.32 18.34 15.27
CA ALA A 78 -2.80 19.00 16.49
C ALA A 78 -4.31 18.82 16.72
N PHE A 79 -5.10 18.84 15.64
CA PHE A 79 -6.54 18.57 15.67
C PHE A 79 -6.90 17.08 15.71
N GLY A 80 -5.91 16.19 15.74
CA GLY A 80 -6.11 14.74 15.80
C GLY A 80 -6.69 14.12 14.52
N ILE A 81 -6.66 14.84 13.39
CA ILE A 81 -7.16 14.37 12.09
C ILE A 81 -6.39 13.13 11.64
N THR A 82 -5.06 13.14 11.79
CA THR A 82 -4.20 12.02 11.42
C THR A 82 -4.59 10.73 12.16
N ASN A 83 -4.84 10.82 13.47
CA ASN A 83 -5.21 9.68 14.30
C ASN A 83 -6.59 9.14 13.93
N ARG A 84 -7.55 10.05 13.66
CA ARG A 84 -8.90 9.65 13.21
C ARG A 84 -8.85 8.91 11.87
N VAL A 85 -8.07 9.41 10.93
CA VAL A 85 -7.87 8.76 9.62
C VAL A 85 -7.21 7.40 9.80
N LEU A 86 -6.16 7.31 10.63
CA LEU A 86 -5.50 6.04 10.90
C LEU A 86 -6.47 4.99 11.46
N SER A 87 -7.24 5.36 12.50
CA SER A 87 -8.24 4.46 13.09
C SER A 87 -9.27 3.99 12.06
N ARG A 88 -9.74 4.90 11.19
CA ARG A 88 -10.67 4.55 10.11
C ARG A 88 -10.05 3.55 9.14
N VAL A 89 -8.84 3.82 8.64
CA VAL A 89 -8.14 2.94 7.69
C VAL A 89 -7.90 1.55 8.30
N VAL A 90 -7.54 1.49 9.57
CA VAL A 90 -7.36 0.21 10.29
C VAL A 90 -8.68 -0.56 10.37
N ILE A 91 -9.78 0.10 10.74
CA ILE A 91 -11.11 -0.54 10.84
C ILE A 91 -11.58 -1.03 9.47
N GLU A 92 -11.47 -0.20 8.42
CA GLU A 92 -11.83 -0.57 7.05
C GLU A 92 -11.02 -1.79 6.59
N THR A 93 -9.71 -1.78 6.82
CA THR A 93 -8.84 -2.92 6.46
C THR A 93 -9.19 -4.17 7.25
N ALA A 94 -9.58 -4.04 8.52
CA ALA A 94 -10.05 -5.16 9.34
C ALA A 94 -11.34 -5.78 8.77
N LEU A 95 -12.29 -4.95 8.37
CA LEU A 95 -13.55 -5.38 7.77
C LEU A 95 -13.31 -6.05 6.41
N ASP A 96 -12.41 -5.52 5.60
CA ASP A 96 -12.04 -6.12 4.32
C ASP A 96 -11.37 -7.49 4.52
N SER A 97 -10.46 -7.60 5.49
CA SER A 97 -9.81 -8.87 5.84
C SER A 97 -10.83 -9.91 6.34
N GLU A 98 -11.83 -9.48 7.10
CA GLU A 98 -12.94 -10.33 7.53
C GLU A 98 -13.78 -10.81 6.34
N ALA A 99 -14.18 -9.89 5.46
CA ALA A 99 -15.00 -10.18 4.28
C ALA A 99 -14.30 -11.19 3.36
N GLU A 100 -12.99 -11.03 3.15
CA GLU A 100 -12.17 -11.95 2.38
C GLU A 100 -12.12 -13.35 3.04
N ARG A 101 -11.96 -13.40 4.38
CA ARG A 101 -11.93 -14.67 5.12
C ARG A 101 -13.23 -15.46 5.00
N ILE A 102 -14.38 -14.79 5.00
CA ILE A 102 -15.69 -15.42 4.85
C ILE A 102 -16.12 -15.58 3.38
N ALA A 103 -15.22 -15.30 2.42
CA ALA A 103 -15.50 -15.32 0.98
C ALA A 103 -16.71 -14.46 0.57
N LEU A 104 -16.94 -13.35 1.29
CA LEU A 104 -17.96 -12.38 0.95
C LEU A 104 -17.40 -11.44 -0.13
N SER A 105 -17.74 -11.75 -1.38
CA SER A 105 -17.42 -10.91 -2.55
C SER A 105 -18.70 -10.40 -3.21
N VAL A 106 -18.63 -9.20 -3.78
CA VAL A 106 -19.72 -8.66 -4.61
C VAL A 106 -19.64 -9.29 -6.00
N ASP A 107 -20.77 -9.78 -6.52
CA ASP A 107 -20.85 -10.36 -7.86
C ASP A 107 -20.74 -9.30 -8.97
N ASP A 108 -20.14 -9.66 -10.11
CA ASP A 108 -19.92 -8.76 -11.23
C ASP A 108 -21.24 -8.21 -11.80
N ALA A 109 -22.31 -9.03 -11.77
CA ALA A 109 -23.63 -8.59 -12.22
C ALA A 109 -24.23 -7.50 -11.30
N ALA A 110 -23.97 -7.58 -10.00
CA ALA A 110 -24.38 -6.55 -9.04
C ALA A 110 -23.61 -5.24 -9.29
N VAL A 111 -22.29 -5.32 -9.49
CA VAL A 111 -21.47 -4.15 -9.85
C VAL A 111 -21.93 -3.53 -11.17
N ALA A 112 -22.19 -4.34 -12.19
CA ALA A 112 -22.67 -3.85 -13.48
C ALA A 112 -24.03 -3.16 -13.36
N LYS A 113 -24.96 -3.71 -12.56
CA LYS A 113 -26.26 -3.11 -12.29
C LYS A 113 -26.09 -1.75 -11.60
N ASP A 114 -25.22 -1.65 -10.60
CA ASP A 114 -24.98 -0.41 -9.87
C ASP A 114 -24.32 0.65 -10.75
N LEU A 115 -23.35 0.28 -11.59
CA LEU A 115 -22.75 1.18 -12.57
C LEU A 115 -23.78 1.72 -13.57
N ASN A 116 -24.72 0.89 -14.01
CA ASN A 116 -25.83 1.32 -14.88
C ASN A 116 -26.80 2.29 -14.20
N ASN A 117 -26.85 2.34 -12.86
CA ASN A 117 -27.73 3.25 -12.13
C ASN A 117 -27.11 4.65 -11.92
N ILE A 118 -25.80 4.80 -12.12
CA ILE A 118 -25.11 6.08 -11.92
C ILE A 118 -25.39 7.02 -13.09
N GLN A 119 -26.09 8.12 -12.83
CA GLN A 119 -26.48 9.11 -13.85
C GLN A 119 -25.28 9.72 -14.59
N ALA A 120 -24.16 9.94 -13.90
CA ALA A 120 -22.94 10.49 -14.51
C ALA A 120 -22.34 9.58 -15.61
N PHE A 121 -22.66 8.29 -15.60
CA PHE A 121 -22.15 7.32 -16.58
C PHE A 121 -23.12 7.09 -17.74
N LYS A 122 -24.27 7.77 -17.75
CA LYS A 122 -25.28 7.65 -18.80
C LYS A 122 -25.04 8.66 -19.92
N GLY A 123 -25.36 8.25 -21.15
CA GLY A 123 -25.36 9.09 -22.34
C GLY A 123 -26.62 9.94 -22.49
N PRO A 124 -26.70 10.77 -23.55
CA PRO A 124 -27.89 11.57 -23.86
C PRO A 124 -29.16 10.73 -24.11
N ASP A 125 -28.99 9.45 -24.45
CA ASP A 125 -30.02 8.44 -24.64
C ASP A 125 -30.45 7.74 -23.33
N GLY A 126 -29.86 8.12 -22.20
CA GLY A 126 -30.12 7.52 -20.89
C GLY A 126 -29.52 6.12 -20.68
N GLN A 127 -28.79 5.59 -21.66
CA GLN A 127 -28.09 4.32 -21.58
C GLN A 127 -26.66 4.51 -21.07
N PHE A 128 -26.05 3.43 -20.58
CA PHE A 128 -24.66 3.50 -20.13
C PHE A 128 -23.73 3.87 -21.30
N SER A 129 -22.95 4.93 -21.10
CA SER A 129 -21.94 5.42 -22.04
C SER A 129 -20.56 5.14 -21.48
N ARG A 130 -19.82 4.23 -22.14
CA ARG A 130 -18.42 3.93 -21.80
C ARG A 130 -17.53 5.16 -21.93
N GLU A 131 -17.87 6.08 -22.83
CA GLU A 131 -17.15 7.34 -23.00
C GLU A 131 -17.35 8.26 -21.79
N ASN A 132 -18.60 8.42 -21.34
CA ASN A 132 -18.92 9.24 -20.16
C ASN A 132 -18.29 8.65 -18.89
N TYR A 133 -18.33 7.33 -18.72
CA TYR A 133 -17.62 6.64 -17.64
C TYR A 133 -16.12 6.96 -17.63
N ARG A 134 -15.44 6.85 -18.78
CA ARG A 134 -14.01 7.18 -18.88
C ARG A 134 -13.72 8.65 -18.61
N PHE A 135 -14.63 9.54 -19.01
CA PHE A 135 -14.50 10.98 -18.74
C PHE A 135 -14.62 11.27 -17.24
N SER A 136 -15.60 10.66 -16.56
CA SER A 136 -15.81 10.84 -15.12
C SER A 136 -14.66 10.33 -14.25
N LEU A 137 -13.93 9.30 -14.69
CA LEU A 137 -12.80 8.73 -13.94
C LEU A 137 -11.45 9.42 -14.18
N LYS A 138 -11.38 10.37 -15.10
CA LYS A 138 -10.15 11.11 -15.41
C LYS A 138 -9.94 12.36 -14.54
N ASN A 139 -10.95 12.76 -13.77
CA ASN A 139 -10.90 13.88 -12.82
C ASN A 139 -10.74 13.36 -11.39
#